data_AF-H8X6Z3-F1
#
_entry.id   AF-H8X6Z3-F1
#
_cell.length_a   1.000
_cell.length_b   1.000
_cell.length_c   1.000
_cell.angle_alpha   90.00
_cell.angle_beta   90.00
_cell.angle_gamma   90.00
#
_symmetry.space_group_name_H-M   'P 1'
#
loop_
_entity.id
_entity.type
_entity.pdbx_description
1 polymer ?
#
loop_
_entity_poly.entity_id
_entity_poly.type
_entity_poly.pdbx_seq_one_letter_code
_entity_poly.pdbx_strand_id
1 'polypeptide(L)'
;MSSEAATPAMSVTTEDREGGKSTHLFVLIHGLWGSPNHMRTIERYIKESLPTTTDDEIATLKPASFRFWKTYDGLDLNSRKIITEIFYEIESLREKNGLTVTKISFIGYSLGGLLSRYVIGLLDELGFFDQVQPVFFSTFATPHVGVEFFRDNIFDNIANIVGPYLFGKSGGQLFLADKERVLVKMADHKGKFYQGLAKFRTHTLLANVRNDRTVAFFTSFITPYSPFDEFDLVKIKYLKSLPETKIAGKLVRPKIVDLARSHKLAHDDSKLFPGNLQEETPFVRKNKYARILVVVGLVMLIVPLWIPFILTTSTMVSVYSFVKVRIHRLPNVKEHWSRVINYVYKDKPMDPQDAEASQKQREKRKQLAQHESFKGDTSHITENAMEGMLYAEEHFLHRSKSSGSVIPEGDGSNEDSEGESYSNKTGTKDTQKDSNFQQIYLDSRSSTKLVEIDFKANDEVMQTKSPLLQDYSKITLFNKESELKLDEAKRFIMDSLNELNWIKIPVFLDVWNAHDGIVSRRGPKTNPKGAATIGVWVSILRNYLKEEGKDRGSQKIN
;
A
#
# COMPACT_ATOMS: atom_id res chain seq x y z
N MET A 1 -6.51 49.73 -12.77
CA MET A 1 -6.18 48.61 -13.69
C MET A 1 -6.14 47.35 -12.85
N SER A 2 -6.84 46.34 -13.33
CA SER A 2 -7.71 45.44 -12.56
C SER A 2 -6.96 44.33 -11.82
N SER A 3 -7.27 44.18 -10.53
CA SER A 3 -6.91 43.02 -9.70
C SER A 3 -7.99 41.93 -9.86
N GLU A 4 -7.65 40.81 -10.51
CA GLU A 4 -8.51 39.62 -10.48
C GLU A 4 -8.29 38.87 -9.16
N ALA A 5 -9.30 38.97 -8.31
CA ALA A 5 -9.42 38.22 -7.07
C ALA A 5 -9.66 36.74 -7.36
N ALA A 6 -8.98 35.88 -6.61
CA ALA A 6 -9.21 34.44 -6.60
C ALA A 6 -10.66 34.13 -6.21
N THR A 7 -11.35 33.40 -7.08
CA THR A 7 -12.71 32.90 -6.85
C THR A 7 -12.72 31.90 -5.69
N PRO A 8 -13.61 32.04 -4.69
CA PRO A 8 -13.69 31.08 -3.60
C PRO A 8 -14.23 29.74 -4.10
N ALA A 9 -13.65 28.65 -3.57
CA ALA A 9 -14.12 27.29 -3.82
C ALA A 9 -15.60 27.19 -3.45
N MET A 10 -16.43 26.86 -4.44
CA MET A 10 -17.87 26.73 -4.31
C MET A 10 -18.17 25.59 -3.33
N SER A 11 -18.73 25.93 -2.16
CA SER A 11 -19.20 24.97 -1.18
C SER A 11 -20.31 24.15 -1.83
N VAL A 12 -20.05 22.87 -2.10
CA VAL A 12 -21.07 21.92 -2.53
C VAL A 12 -22.03 21.72 -1.36
N THR A 13 -23.13 22.45 -1.36
CA THR A 13 -24.27 22.19 -0.49
C THR A 13 -24.88 20.86 -0.93
N THR A 14 -24.66 19.84 -0.12
CA THR A 14 -25.37 18.55 -0.20
C THR A 14 -26.81 18.78 0.21
N GLU A 15 -27.61 19.37 -0.69
CA GLU A 15 -29.06 19.21 -0.59
C GLU A 15 -29.39 17.78 -1.00
N ASP A 16 -30.14 17.12 -0.12
CA ASP A 16 -30.55 15.71 -0.20
C ASP A 16 -31.19 15.41 -1.56
N ARG A 17 -30.40 14.84 -2.47
CA ARG A 17 -30.93 14.21 -3.69
C ARG A 17 -31.56 12.89 -3.29
N GLU A 18 -32.89 12.84 -3.33
CA GLU A 18 -33.67 11.62 -3.07
C GLU A 18 -33.11 10.43 -3.87
N GLY A 19 -32.67 9.39 -3.17
CA GLY A 19 -32.59 8.03 -3.74
C GLY A 19 -31.39 7.15 -3.37
N GLY A 20 -30.29 7.67 -2.83
CA GLY A 20 -29.15 6.79 -2.47
C GLY A 20 -28.30 7.27 -1.31
N LYS A 21 -27.83 6.33 -0.48
CA LYS A 21 -26.95 6.64 0.65
C LYS A 21 -25.57 7.08 0.15
N SER A 22 -25.08 8.18 0.71
CA SER A 22 -23.73 8.70 0.45
C SER A 22 -22.66 7.65 0.77
N THR A 23 -21.70 7.46 -0.13
CA THR A 23 -20.67 6.43 -0.04
C THR A 23 -19.29 7.00 -0.28
N HIS A 24 -18.33 6.61 0.58
CA HIS A 24 -16.92 6.91 0.44
C HIS A 24 -16.17 5.69 -0.12
N LEU A 25 -15.74 5.78 -1.39
CA LEU A 25 -15.01 4.72 -2.08
C LEU A 25 -13.49 4.83 -1.83
N PHE A 26 -12.90 3.78 -1.26
CA PHE A 26 -11.45 3.65 -1.12
C PHE A 26 -10.88 2.74 -2.22
N VAL A 27 -10.01 3.29 -3.08
CA VAL A 27 -9.33 2.55 -4.14
C VAL A 27 -7.92 2.17 -3.66
N LEU A 28 -7.67 0.87 -3.55
CA LEU A 28 -6.42 0.32 -3.00
C LEU A 28 -5.58 -0.32 -4.11
N ILE A 29 -4.46 0.32 -4.46
CA ILE A 29 -3.68 0.00 -5.66
C ILE A 29 -2.33 -0.65 -5.25
N HIS A 30 -2.12 -1.89 -5.67
CA HIS A 30 -0.93 -2.68 -5.35
C HIS A 30 0.31 -2.30 -6.18
N GLY A 31 1.47 -2.81 -5.77
CA GLY A 31 2.77 -2.56 -6.39
C GLY A 31 3.13 -3.45 -7.59
N LEU A 32 4.38 -3.31 -8.06
CA LEU A 32 4.98 -4.12 -9.11
C LEU A 32 4.94 -5.60 -8.72
N TRP A 33 4.69 -6.48 -9.71
CA TRP A 33 4.44 -7.92 -9.52
C TRP A 33 3.27 -8.29 -8.61
N GLY A 34 2.55 -7.30 -8.09
CA GLY A 34 1.58 -7.56 -7.04
C GLY A 34 0.22 -8.05 -7.51
N SER A 35 -0.63 -8.25 -6.51
CA SER A 35 -2.03 -8.57 -6.66
C SER A 35 -2.92 -7.79 -5.68
N PRO A 36 -4.25 -7.72 -5.90
CA PRO A 36 -5.20 -7.16 -4.94
C PRO A 36 -5.06 -7.68 -3.51
N ASN A 37 -4.55 -8.90 -3.33
CA ASN A 37 -4.38 -9.49 -2.01
C ASN A 37 -3.30 -8.79 -1.18
N HIS A 38 -2.34 -8.12 -1.82
CA HIS A 38 -1.32 -7.34 -1.12
C HIS A 38 -1.89 -6.17 -0.32
N MET A 39 -3.09 -5.69 -0.68
CA MET A 39 -3.80 -4.60 0.01
C MET A 39 -4.82 -5.11 1.05
N ARG A 40 -4.92 -6.44 1.28
CA ARG A 40 -5.97 -7.04 2.12
C ARG A 40 -5.94 -6.56 3.57
N THR A 41 -4.76 -6.40 4.17
CA THR A 41 -4.67 -5.93 5.56
C THR A 41 -5.14 -4.49 5.68
N ILE A 42 -4.73 -3.61 4.76
CA ILE A 42 -5.20 -2.22 4.69
C ILE A 42 -6.72 -2.15 4.51
N GLU A 43 -7.26 -2.92 3.55
CA GLU A 43 -8.71 -2.98 3.29
C GLU A 43 -9.50 -3.37 4.54
N ARG A 44 -9.01 -4.38 5.27
CA ARG A 44 -9.66 -4.86 6.48
C ARG A 44 -9.69 -3.78 7.56
N TYR A 45 -8.59 -3.06 7.77
CA TYR A 45 -8.54 -1.99 8.76
C TYR A 45 -9.50 -0.85 8.38
N ILE A 46 -9.59 -0.49 7.10
CA ILE A 46 -10.56 0.50 6.61
C ILE A 46 -11.99 0.05 6.95
N LYS A 47 -12.36 -1.18 6.54
CA LYS A 47 -13.71 -1.73 6.72
C LYS A 47 -14.13 -1.91 8.18
N GLU A 48 -13.19 -2.28 9.05
CA GLU A 48 -13.49 -2.55 10.45
C GLU A 48 -13.51 -1.28 11.32
N SER A 49 -12.75 -0.25 10.94
CA SER A 49 -12.51 0.90 11.83
C SER A 49 -13.22 2.19 11.40
N LEU A 50 -13.42 2.43 10.10
CA LEU A 50 -13.98 3.70 9.62
C LEU A 50 -15.51 3.82 9.71
N PRO A 51 -16.33 2.76 9.58
CA PRO A 51 -17.79 2.90 9.65
C PRO A 51 -18.31 3.52 10.97
N THR A 52 -17.51 3.49 12.03
CA THR A 52 -17.85 4.11 13.33
C THR A 52 -17.49 5.59 13.42
N THR A 53 -16.94 6.18 12.36
CA THR A 53 -16.35 7.54 12.38
C THR A 53 -16.97 8.51 11.37
N THR A 54 -17.88 8.03 10.52
CA THR A 54 -18.58 8.82 9.50
C THR A 54 -19.97 8.24 9.27
N ASP A 55 -20.89 9.07 8.79
CA ASP A 55 -22.23 8.65 8.35
C ASP A 55 -22.23 8.08 6.93
N ASP A 56 -21.15 8.29 6.17
CA ASP A 56 -21.00 7.73 4.82
C ASP A 56 -20.79 6.21 4.87
N GLU A 57 -21.41 5.48 3.95
CA GLU A 57 -21.14 4.06 3.75
C GLU A 57 -19.71 3.88 3.22
N ILE A 58 -18.96 2.91 3.77
CA ILE A 58 -17.56 2.67 3.38
C ILE A 58 -17.48 1.56 2.34
N ALA A 59 -17.08 1.90 1.12
CA ALA A 59 -16.82 0.94 0.05
C ALA A 59 -15.32 0.84 -0.25
N THR A 60 -14.86 -0.33 -0.70
CA THR A 60 -13.46 -0.54 -1.10
C THR A 60 -13.38 -1.22 -2.46
N LEU A 61 -12.44 -0.77 -3.29
CA LEU A 61 -12.07 -1.38 -4.55
C LEU A 61 -10.59 -1.72 -4.56
N LYS A 62 -10.26 -2.96 -4.92
CA LYS A 62 -8.88 -3.40 -5.17
C LYS A 62 -8.77 -3.80 -6.65
N PRO A 63 -8.28 -2.90 -7.53
CA PRO A 63 -8.25 -3.18 -8.96
C PRO A 63 -7.39 -4.41 -9.27
N ALA A 64 -7.90 -5.31 -10.14
CA ALA A 64 -7.27 -6.59 -10.46
C ALA A 64 -6.80 -6.68 -11.93
N SER A 65 -7.06 -5.64 -12.72
CA SER A 65 -6.79 -5.60 -14.17
C SER A 65 -5.30 -5.54 -14.55
N PHE A 66 -4.42 -5.15 -13.62
CA PHE A 66 -2.99 -4.90 -13.88
C PHE A 66 -2.02 -5.77 -13.05
N ARG A 67 -2.49 -6.91 -12.55
CA ARG A 67 -1.69 -7.85 -11.72
C ARG A 67 -0.43 -8.39 -12.39
N PHE A 68 0.54 -8.76 -11.57
CA PHE A 68 1.71 -9.54 -11.95
C PHE A 68 2.47 -8.95 -13.16
N TRP A 69 2.69 -9.70 -14.23
CA TRP A 69 3.34 -9.24 -15.46
C TRP A 69 2.67 -8.04 -16.11
N LYS A 70 1.36 -7.83 -15.91
CA LYS A 70 0.66 -6.66 -16.45
C LYS A 70 1.11 -5.36 -15.77
N THR A 71 1.78 -5.45 -14.61
CA THR A 71 2.41 -4.28 -13.98
C THR A 71 3.50 -3.66 -14.86
N TYR A 72 4.00 -4.37 -15.89
CA TYR A 72 5.03 -3.88 -16.82
C TYR A 72 4.47 -2.99 -17.94
N ASP A 73 3.14 -2.98 -18.13
CA ASP A 73 2.44 -2.28 -19.21
C ASP A 73 2.55 -0.73 -19.13
N GLY A 74 3.26 -0.19 -18.14
CA GLY A 74 3.45 1.24 -17.93
C GLY A 74 2.30 1.92 -17.19
N LEU A 75 2.53 3.17 -16.79
CA LEU A 75 1.59 3.95 -15.97
C LEU A 75 0.28 4.25 -16.71
N ASP A 76 0.32 4.64 -17.99
CA ASP A 76 -0.87 5.06 -18.74
C ASP A 76 -1.89 3.93 -18.94
N LEU A 77 -1.48 2.83 -19.58
CA LEU A 77 -2.38 1.71 -19.85
C LEU A 77 -2.93 1.11 -18.55
N ASN A 78 -2.11 0.95 -17.51
CA ASN A 78 -2.58 0.41 -16.24
C ASN A 78 -3.54 1.38 -15.53
N SER A 79 -3.27 2.69 -15.56
CA SER A 79 -4.17 3.69 -14.97
C SER A 79 -5.53 3.72 -15.66
N ARG A 80 -5.58 3.62 -16.99
CA ARG A 80 -6.86 3.57 -17.72
C ARG A 80 -7.67 2.33 -17.39
N LYS A 81 -7.02 1.17 -17.26
CA LYS A 81 -7.70 -0.06 -16.80
C LYS A 81 -8.24 0.10 -15.37
N ILE A 82 -7.46 0.72 -14.47
CA ILE A 82 -7.89 1.00 -13.09
C ILE A 82 -9.11 1.93 -13.09
N ILE A 83 -9.10 3.00 -13.90
CA ILE A 83 -10.25 3.92 -14.03
C ILE A 83 -11.50 3.19 -14.54
N THR A 84 -11.35 2.33 -15.55
CA THR A 84 -12.47 1.49 -16.02
C THR A 84 -13.03 0.64 -14.88
N GLU A 85 -12.19 0.07 -14.01
CA GLU A 85 -12.69 -0.68 -12.84
C GLU A 85 -13.35 0.21 -11.78
N ILE A 86 -12.88 1.44 -11.58
CA ILE A 86 -13.50 2.42 -10.68
C ILE A 86 -14.92 2.73 -11.17
N PHE A 87 -15.08 3.03 -12.45
CA PHE A 87 -16.37 3.37 -13.05
C PHE A 87 -17.37 2.23 -12.94
N TYR A 88 -16.98 1.00 -13.31
CA TYR A 88 -17.84 -0.17 -13.14
C TYR A 88 -18.18 -0.46 -11.66
N GLU A 89 -17.29 -0.17 -10.72
CA GLU A 89 -17.61 -0.32 -9.29
C GLU A 89 -18.62 0.75 -8.84
N ILE A 90 -18.47 2.00 -9.26
CA ILE A 90 -19.43 3.08 -8.95
C ILE A 90 -20.83 2.72 -9.45
N GLU A 91 -20.94 2.25 -10.70
CA GLU A 91 -22.21 1.83 -11.26
C GLU A 91 -22.78 0.61 -10.52
N SER A 92 -21.95 -0.39 -10.22
CA SER A 92 -22.39 -1.58 -9.48
C SER A 92 -22.85 -1.25 -8.05
N LEU A 93 -22.27 -0.25 -7.39
CA LEU A 93 -22.69 0.20 -6.06
C LEU A 93 -24.06 0.88 -6.13
N ARG A 94 -24.29 1.70 -7.16
CA ARG A 94 -25.61 2.32 -7.42
C ARG A 94 -26.66 1.24 -7.69
N GLU A 95 -26.42 0.37 -8.67
CA GLU A 95 -27.39 -0.63 -9.13
C GLU A 95 -27.75 -1.65 -8.04
N LYS A 96 -26.74 -2.20 -7.35
CA LYS A 96 -26.97 -3.33 -6.44
C LYS A 96 -27.25 -2.93 -5.01
N ASN A 97 -26.80 -1.74 -4.60
CA ASN A 97 -26.82 -1.33 -3.20
C ASN A 97 -27.54 -0.01 -2.96
N GLY A 98 -28.00 0.70 -4.00
CA GLY A 98 -28.58 2.04 -3.87
C GLY A 98 -27.58 3.05 -3.32
N LEU A 99 -26.28 2.81 -3.54
CA LEU A 99 -25.19 3.62 -3.00
C LEU A 99 -24.68 4.61 -4.04
N THR A 100 -24.57 5.87 -3.64
CA THR A 100 -24.04 6.93 -4.50
C THR A 100 -22.65 7.31 -4.01
N VAL A 101 -21.64 7.13 -4.87
CA VAL A 101 -20.27 7.50 -4.53
C VAL A 101 -20.12 9.01 -4.57
N THR A 102 -19.95 9.62 -3.40
CA THR A 102 -19.83 11.08 -3.22
C THR A 102 -18.41 11.47 -2.79
N LYS A 103 -17.65 10.51 -2.24
CA LYS A 103 -16.27 10.70 -1.79
C LYS A 103 -15.37 9.60 -2.34
N ILE A 104 -14.12 9.94 -2.61
CA ILE A 104 -13.11 8.98 -3.05
C ILE A 104 -11.78 9.15 -2.30
N SER A 105 -11.06 8.05 -2.09
CA SER A 105 -9.71 8.04 -1.55
C SER A 105 -8.83 7.01 -2.22
N PHE A 106 -7.54 7.34 -2.36
CA PHE A 106 -6.56 6.49 -3.03
C PHE A 106 -5.49 6.05 -2.04
N ILE A 107 -5.30 4.74 -1.93
CA ILE A 107 -4.26 4.14 -1.10
C ILE A 107 -3.33 3.32 -2.01
N GLY A 108 -2.12 3.83 -2.22
CA GLY A 108 -1.13 3.20 -3.09
C GLY A 108 0.00 2.51 -2.34
N TYR A 109 0.40 1.32 -2.78
CA TYR A 109 1.59 0.62 -2.29
C TYR A 109 2.64 0.53 -3.39
N SER A 110 3.88 0.98 -3.13
CA SER A 110 4.99 0.90 -4.09
C SER A 110 4.61 1.57 -5.42
N LEU A 111 4.79 0.90 -6.57
CA LEU A 111 4.31 1.33 -7.89
C LEU A 111 2.85 1.79 -7.88
N GLY A 112 2.01 1.21 -7.02
CA GLY A 112 0.60 1.56 -6.89
C GLY A 112 0.36 3.01 -6.47
N GLY A 113 1.29 3.64 -5.74
CA GLY A 113 1.20 5.07 -5.42
C GLY A 113 1.47 5.98 -6.63
N LEU A 114 2.38 5.57 -7.52
CA LEU A 114 2.61 6.27 -8.80
C LEU A 114 1.42 6.10 -9.75
N LEU A 115 0.87 4.89 -9.85
CA LEU A 115 -0.38 4.65 -10.57
C LEU A 115 -1.53 5.47 -10.00
N SER A 116 -1.63 5.59 -8.67
CA SER A 116 -2.66 6.43 -8.02
C SER A 116 -2.55 7.89 -8.47
N ARG A 117 -1.35 8.48 -8.46
CA ARG A 117 -1.12 9.87 -8.95
C ARG A 117 -1.51 10.03 -10.42
N TYR A 118 -1.19 9.03 -11.26
CA TYR A 118 -1.53 9.07 -12.68
C TYR A 118 -3.06 8.95 -12.90
N VAL A 119 -3.71 8.02 -12.20
CA VAL A 119 -5.18 7.86 -12.20
C VAL A 119 -5.86 9.15 -11.78
N ILE A 120 -5.40 9.78 -10.69
CA ILE A 120 -5.95 11.04 -10.18
C ILE A 120 -5.89 12.13 -11.25
N GLY A 121 -4.76 12.31 -11.94
CA GLY A 121 -4.68 13.32 -12.99
C GLY A 121 -5.57 13.05 -14.20
N LEU A 122 -5.76 11.77 -14.56
CA LEU A 122 -6.72 11.42 -15.60
C LEU A 122 -8.17 11.66 -15.17
N LEU A 123 -8.52 11.36 -13.91
CA LEU A 123 -9.85 11.66 -13.37
C LEU A 123 -10.10 13.17 -13.31
N ASP A 124 -9.08 13.96 -12.95
CA ASP A 124 -9.15 15.41 -12.93
C ASP A 124 -9.47 15.99 -14.31
N GLU A 125 -8.76 15.54 -15.35
CA GLU A 125 -9.01 15.93 -16.75
C GLU A 125 -10.42 15.56 -17.24
N LEU A 126 -11.04 14.53 -16.66
CA LEU A 126 -12.41 14.10 -16.99
C LEU A 126 -13.49 14.93 -16.27
N GLY A 127 -13.13 15.86 -15.38
CA GLY A 127 -14.10 16.55 -14.51
C GLY A 127 -14.75 15.61 -13.47
N PHE A 128 -14.08 14.50 -13.13
CA PHE A 128 -14.62 13.53 -12.18
C PHE A 128 -14.86 14.14 -10.79
N PHE A 129 -13.94 15.01 -10.36
CA PHE A 129 -13.98 15.63 -9.05
C PHE A 129 -15.07 16.71 -8.89
N ASP A 130 -15.83 17.02 -9.95
CA ASP A 130 -17.00 17.89 -9.88
C ASP A 130 -18.22 17.17 -9.27
N GLN A 131 -18.23 15.82 -9.32
CA GLN A 131 -19.29 14.98 -8.74
C GLN A 131 -18.82 14.25 -7.47
N VAL A 132 -17.53 13.93 -7.40
CA VAL A 132 -16.96 13.08 -6.35
C VAL A 132 -15.84 13.81 -5.63
N GLN A 133 -16.00 14.01 -4.34
CA GLN A 133 -15.06 14.76 -3.53
C GLN A 133 -13.80 13.93 -3.22
N PRO A 134 -12.59 14.39 -3.57
CA PRO A 134 -11.35 13.74 -3.15
C PRO A 134 -11.09 13.99 -1.65
N VAL A 135 -10.76 12.93 -0.89
CA VAL A 135 -10.55 13.01 0.56
C VAL A 135 -9.10 12.68 0.94
N PHE A 136 -8.72 11.40 0.92
CA PHE A 136 -7.39 10.93 1.32
C PHE A 136 -6.57 10.42 0.14
N PHE A 137 -5.33 10.88 0.06
CA PHE A 137 -4.28 10.27 -0.74
C PHE A 137 -3.22 9.72 0.21
N SER A 138 -3.10 8.39 0.33
CA SER A 138 -2.04 7.78 1.15
C SER A 138 -1.16 6.83 0.36
N THR A 139 0.14 6.83 0.66
CA THR A 139 1.10 5.94 0.02
C THR A 139 1.97 5.18 1.01
N PHE A 140 2.25 3.93 0.70
CA PHE A 140 3.11 3.04 1.47
C PHE A 140 4.32 2.65 0.61
N ALA A 141 5.52 3.01 1.06
CA ALA A 141 6.78 2.70 0.37
C ALA A 141 6.74 2.99 -1.15
N THR A 142 6.17 4.14 -1.54
CA THR A 142 6.07 4.54 -2.96
C THR A 142 7.30 5.33 -3.39
N PRO A 143 7.97 4.99 -4.50
CA PRO A 143 9.11 5.76 -5.01
C PRO A 143 8.64 7.03 -5.73
N HIS A 144 8.21 8.06 -4.98
CA HIS A 144 7.62 9.29 -5.53
C HIS A 144 8.55 10.07 -6.46
N VAL A 145 9.85 9.99 -6.20
CA VAL A 145 10.94 10.64 -6.95
C VAL A 145 11.63 9.66 -7.91
N GLY A 146 11.01 8.49 -8.13
CA GLY A 146 11.59 7.40 -8.92
C GLY A 146 12.59 6.54 -8.14
N VAL A 147 13.32 5.71 -8.87
CA VAL A 147 14.31 4.77 -8.33
C VAL A 147 15.71 5.17 -8.78
N GLU A 148 16.60 5.30 -7.80
CA GLU A 148 18.03 5.46 -8.01
C GLU A 148 18.76 4.97 -6.77
N PHE A 149 19.87 4.29 -6.99
CA PHE A 149 20.74 3.76 -5.93
C PHE A 149 22.04 4.58 -5.91
N PHE A 150 22.39 5.14 -4.76
CA PHE A 150 23.49 6.13 -4.62
C PHE A 150 24.76 5.58 -3.98
N ARG A 151 24.80 4.31 -3.54
CA ARG A 151 25.98 3.78 -2.87
C ARG A 151 27.04 3.44 -3.90
N ASP A 152 28.29 3.78 -3.60
CA ASP A 152 29.43 3.47 -4.46
C ASP A 152 29.82 1.98 -4.34
N ASN A 153 28.99 1.11 -4.89
CA ASN A 153 29.22 -0.33 -4.93
C ASN A 153 28.78 -0.93 -6.27
N ILE A 154 29.30 -2.12 -6.58
CA ILE A 154 29.06 -2.81 -7.85
C ILE A 154 27.57 -3.11 -8.07
N PHE A 155 26.84 -3.45 -7.01
CA PHE A 155 25.42 -3.79 -7.10
C PHE A 155 24.58 -2.58 -7.51
N ASP A 156 24.72 -1.44 -6.83
CA ASP A 156 24.00 -0.20 -7.12
C ASP A 156 24.27 0.27 -8.56
N ASN A 157 25.54 0.23 -8.99
CA ASN A 157 25.94 0.58 -10.36
C ASN A 157 25.26 -0.30 -11.40
N ILE A 158 25.25 -1.64 -11.21
CA ILE A 158 24.57 -2.57 -12.11
C ILE A 158 23.05 -2.37 -12.08
N ALA A 159 22.47 -2.18 -10.89
CA ALA A 159 21.04 -1.99 -10.72
C ALA A 159 20.53 -0.74 -11.45
N ASN A 160 21.28 0.37 -11.41
CA ASN A 160 20.94 1.60 -12.13
C ASN A 160 21.05 1.45 -13.65
N ILE A 161 21.99 0.65 -14.16
CA ILE A 161 22.17 0.41 -15.60
C ILE A 161 21.07 -0.52 -16.14
N VAL A 162 20.80 -1.61 -15.44
CA VAL A 162 19.92 -2.68 -15.93
C VAL A 162 18.46 -2.42 -15.57
N GLY A 163 18.21 -1.81 -14.41
CA GLY A 163 16.88 -1.51 -13.86
C GLY A 163 15.89 -0.86 -14.83
N PRO A 164 16.27 0.17 -15.62
CA PRO A 164 15.39 0.81 -16.60
C PRO A 164 14.82 -0.13 -17.67
N TYR A 165 15.54 -1.19 -18.01
CA TYR A 165 15.15 -2.15 -19.05
C TYR A 165 14.46 -3.38 -18.47
N LEU A 166 14.58 -3.59 -17.16
CA LEU A 166 13.79 -4.57 -16.44
C LEU A 166 12.40 -3.98 -16.18
N PHE A 167 11.36 -4.81 -16.21
CA PHE A 167 9.98 -4.40 -15.89
C PHE A 167 9.23 -3.63 -16.98
N GLY A 168 9.60 -3.80 -18.25
CA GLY A 168 8.87 -3.24 -19.41
C GLY A 168 8.82 -1.70 -19.41
N LYS A 169 7.67 -1.13 -19.81
CA LYS A 169 7.50 0.34 -19.85
C LYS A 169 7.56 0.95 -18.45
N SER A 170 7.08 0.23 -17.44
CA SER A 170 7.11 0.69 -16.03
C SER A 170 8.53 0.86 -15.50
N GLY A 171 9.47 0.00 -15.89
CA GLY A 171 10.89 0.11 -15.51
C GLY A 171 11.51 1.44 -15.95
N GLY A 172 11.40 1.75 -17.24
CA GLY A 172 11.90 3.02 -17.78
C GLY A 172 11.28 4.23 -17.10
N GLN A 173 9.98 4.17 -16.76
CA GLN A 173 9.29 5.24 -16.04
C GLN A 173 9.74 5.37 -14.57
N LEU A 174 9.96 4.26 -13.88
CA LEU A 174 10.44 4.23 -12.49
C LEU A 174 11.84 4.82 -12.35
N PHE A 175 12.73 4.53 -13.29
CA PHE A 175 14.11 5.05 -13.31
C PHE A 175 14.25 6.38 -14.06
N LEU A 176 13.15 7.02 -14.45
CA LEU A 176 13.10 8.26 -15.24
C LEU A 176 13.85 8.16 -16.58
N ALA A 177 14.08 6.96 -17.10
CA ALA A 177 14.75 6.71 -18.39
C ALA A 177 13.78 6.78 -19.59
N ASP A 178 12.48 6.96 -19.35
CA ASP A 178 11.48 7.07 -20.40
C ASP A 178 11.58 8.42 -21.13
N LYS A 179 11.41 8.39 -22.47
CA LYS A 179 11.43 9.61 -23.30
C LYS A 179 10.36 10.63 -22.90
N GLU A 180 9.24 10.15 -22.38
CA GLU A 180 8.10 10.99 -22.00
C GLU A 180 8.35 11.73 -20.67
N ARG A 181 9.38 11.35 -19.90
CA ARG A 181 9.68 11.82 -18.54
C ARG A 181 8.43 11.92 -17.69
N VAL A 182 7.67 10.82 -17.64
CA VAL A 182 6.30 10.82 -17.08
C VAL A 182 6.24 11.30 -15.63
N LEU A 183 7.23 10.93 -14.80
CA LEU A 183 7.25 11.33 -13.39
C LEU A 183 7.48 12.83 -13.21
N VAL A 184 8.28 13.45 -14.09
CA VAL A 184 8.48 14.90 -14.14
C VAL A 184 7.17 15.58 -14.52
N LYS A 185 6.49 15.12 -15.57
CA LYS A 185 5.17 15.63 -15.96
C LYS A 185 4.12 15.48 -14.87
N MET A 186 4.19 14.41 -14.07
CA MET A 186 3.29 14.19 -12.95
C MET A 186 3.57 15.11 -11.75
N ALA A 187 4.71 15.79 -11.73
CA ALA A 187 5.06 16.79 -10.73
C ALA A 187 4.96 18.23 -11.29
N ASP A 188 4.60 18.43 -12.56
CA ASP A 188 4.39 19.78 -13.08
C ASP A 188 3.13 20.39 -12.45
N HIS A 189 3.29 21.51 -11.74
CA HIS A 189 2.20 22.24 -11.09
C HIS A 189 1.10 22.64 -12.06
N LYS A 190 1.41 22.89 -13.33
CA LYS A 190 0.43 23.27 -14.35
C LYS A 190 -0.27 22.06 -14.94
N GLY A 191 0.24 20.86 -14.69
CA GLY A 191 -0.27 19.61 -15.21
C GLY A 191 -1.44 19.04 -14.40
N LYS A 192 -2.36 18.36 -15.10
CA LYS A 192 -3.52 17.66 -14.53
C LYS A 192 -3.19 16.72 -13.37
N PHE A 193 -2.01 16.10 -13.39
CA PHE A 193 -1.60 15.17 -12.35
C PHE A 193 -1.33 15.85 -11.00
N TYR A 194 -0.61 16.98 -11.02
CA TYR A 194 -0.38 17.74 -9.81
C TYR A 194 -1.66 18.44 -9.34
N GLN A 195 -2.39 19.07 -10.26
CA GLN A 195 -3.65 19.76 -9.97
C GLN A 195 -4.69 18.80 -9.34
N GLY A 196 -4.90 17.64 -9.94
CA GLY A 196 -5.78 16.61 -9.38
C GLY A 196 -5.30 16.10 -8.03
N LEU A 197 -3.98 15.92 -7.84
CA LEU A 197 -3.42 15.50 -6.55
C LEU A 197 -3.63 16.56 -5.47
N ALA A 198 -3.45 17.84 -5.79
CA ALA A 198 -3.60 18.96 -4.88
C ALA A 198 -5.04 19.13 -4.35
N LYS A 199 -6.05 18.61 -5.06
CA LYS A 199 -7.46 18.62 -4.62
C LYS A 199 -7.74 17.75 -3.39
N PHE A 200 -6.88 16.77 -3.07
CA PHE A 200 -7.08 15.91 -1.91
C PHE A 200 -6.88 16.68 -0.61
N ARG A 201 -7.81 16.50 0.34
CA ARG A 201 -7.77 17.17 1.65
C ARG A 201 -6.55 16.79 2.47
N THR A 202 -6.09 15.55 2.34
CA THR A 202 -4.95 15.04 3.11
C THR A 202 -4.05 14.17 2.24
N HIS A 203 -2.77 14.49 2.28
CA HIS A 203 -1.70 13.69 1.69
C HIS A 203 -0.92 13.01 2.80
N THR A 204 -0.78 11.70 2.76
CA THR A 204 -0.01 10.93 3.74
C THR A 204 0.95 9.99 3.04
N LEU A 205 2.18 9.92 3.52
CA LEU A 205 3.14 8.92 3.05
C LEU A 205 3.74 8.17 4.23
N LEU A 206 4.03 6.88 4.00
CA LEU A 206 4.75 6.04 4.93
C LEU A 206 6.03 5.56 4.26
N ALA A 207 7.16 5.88 4.86
CA ALA A 207 8.50 5.58 4.34
C ALA A 207 9.26 4.71 5.31
N ASN A 208 9.74 3.55 4.85
CA ASN A 208 10.58 2.68 5.66
C ASN A 208 11.96 3.33 5.87
N VAL A 209 12.43 3.43 7.12
CA VAL A 209 13.78 3.94 7.43
C VAL A 209 14.86 2.86 7.36
N ARG A 210 14.47 1.58 7.27
CA ARG A 210 15.39 0.43 7.24
C ARG A 210 14.78 -0.75 6.50
N ASN A 211 15.63 -1.58 5.89
CA ASN A 211 15.32 -2.89 5.30
C ASN A 211 14.26 -2.86 4.19
N ASP A 212 14.01 -1.70 3.58
CA ASP A 212 13.32 -1.62 2.30
C ASP A 212 14.39 -1.69 1.20
N ARG A 213 14.36 -2.77 0.42
CA ARG A 213 15.39 -3.09 -0.57
C ARG A 213 14.99 -2.68 -1.98
N THR A 214 13.74 -2.28 -2.17
CA THR A 214 13.18 -1.92 -3.47
C THR A 214 12.92 -0.42 -3.56
N VAL A 215 12.59 0.22 -2.44
CA VAL A 215 12.29 1.65 -2.40
C VAL A 215 13.08 2.31 -1.27
N ALA A 216 14.02 3.16 -1.66
CA ALA A 216 14.84 3.90 -0.71
C ALA A 216 14.02 4.93 0.09
N PHE A 217 14.52 5.28 1.29
CA PHE A 217 13.87 6.25 2.17
C PHE A 217 13.68 7.61 1.49
N PHE A 218 14.72 8.15 0.84
CA PHE A 218 14.69 9.50 0.28
C PHE A 218 13.57 9.70 -0.76
N THR A 219 13.35 8.70 -1.62
CA THR A 219 12.31 8.74 -2.66
C THR A 219 10.90 8.53 -2.11
N SER A 220 10.75 7.68 -1.08
CA SER A 220 9.44 7.47 -0.44
C SER A 220 9.05 8.55 0.55
N PHE A 221 10.03 9.23 1.14
CA PHE A 221 9.84 10.36 2.05
C PHE A 221 9.89 11.73 1.35
N ILE A 222 10.23 11.78 0.05
CA ILE A 222 10.31 13.02 -0.74
C ILE A 222 11.30 14.01 -0.09
N THR A 223 12.57 13.61 0.01
CA THR A 223 13.64 14.37 0.65
C THR A 223 14.96 14.19 -0.11
N PRO A 224 15.86 15.20 -0.13
CA PRO A 224 17.17 15.04 -0.75
C PRO A 224 18.17 14.32 0.16
N TYR A 225 17.75 13.93 1.37
CA TYR A 225 18.63 13.35 2.37
C TYR A 225 18.43 11.84 2.51
N SER A 226 19.54 11.10 2.62
CA SER A 226 19.58 9.68 2.97
C SER A 226 20.31 9.47 4.31
N PRO A 227 19.70 9.86 5.45
CA PRO A 227 20.38 9.81 6.74
C PRO A 227 20.55 8.39 7.30
N PHE A 228 19.97 7.38 6.66
CA PHE A 228 19.90 6.02 7.20
C PHE A 228 20.82 5.02 6.48
N ASP A 229 21.71 5.49 5.59
CA ASP A 229 22.69 4.62 4.92
C ASP A 229 23.69 4.04 5.93
N GLU A 230 24.19 4.87 6.85
CA GLU A 230 25.02 4.45 7.99
C GLU A 230 24.13 4.12 9.21
N PHE A 231 23.18 3.20 9.04
CA PHE A 231 22.14 2.93 10.03
C PHE A 231 22.67 2.61 11.45
N ASP A 232 23.83 1.97 11.56
CA ASP A 232 24.43 1.60 12.84
C ASP A 232 25.01 2.81 13.60
N LEU A 233 25.20 3.95 12.93
CA LEU A 233 25.58 5.22 13.54
C LEU A 233 24.38 6.09 13.90
N VAL A 234 23.15 5.67 13.62
CA VAL A 234 21.96 6.50 13.86
C VAL A 234 21.16 5.96 15.05
N LYS A 235 21.02 6.77 16.10
CA LYS A 235 20.17 6.44 17.24
C LYS A 235 18.75 6.94 17.00
N ILE A 236 17.84 6.01 16.71
CA ILE A 236 16.45 6.33 16.42
C ILE A 236 15.66 6.54 17.70
N LYS A 237 14.89 7.63 17.71
CA LYS A 237 13.84 7.88 18.69
C LYS A 237 12.48 7.67 18.02
N TYR A 238 11.50 7.23 18.81
CA TYR A 238 10.14 6.95 18.33
C TYR A 238 9.14 7.88 18.97
N LEU A 239 8.02 8.15 18.29
CA LEU A 239 6.90 8.87 18.87
C LEU A 239 6.50 8.24 20.22
N LYS A 240 6.37 9.09 21.23
CA LYS A 240 6.02 8.66 22.59
C LYS A 240 4.53 8.32 22.67
N SER A 241 4.19 7.47 23.64
CA SER A 241 2.82 7.18 24.06
C SER A 241 1.95 6.40 23.06
N LEU A 242 2.51 5.92 21.95
CA LEU A 242 1.78 4.96 21.09
C LEU A 242 1.50 3.67 21.88
N PRO A 243 0.23 3.24 21.96
CA PRO A 243 -0.17 2.07 22.74
C PRO A 243 0.38 0.78 22.14
N GLU A 244 0.60 -0.21 23.00
CA GLU A 244 0.87 -1.57 22.57
C GLU A 244 -0.40 -2.20 21.99
N THR A 245 -0.23 -3.00 20.95
CA THR A 245 -1.31 -3.64 20.22
C THR A 245 -1.12 -5.15 20.28
N LYS A 246 -2.17 -5.91 20.57
CA LYS A 246 -2.12 -7.38 20.55
C LYS A 246 -2.52 -7.88 19.16
N ILE A 247 -1.56 -8.45 18.44
CA ILE A 247 -1.75 -8.96 17.08
C ILE A 247 -1.26 -10.40 17.03
N ALA A 248 -2.17 -11.32 16.69
CA ALA A 248 -1.90 -12.76 16.62
C ALA A 248 -1.22 -13.32 17.87
N GLY A 249 -1.71 -12.88 19.05
CA GLY A 249 -1.17 -13.28 20.36
C GLY A 249 0.16 -12.60 20.75
N LYS A 250 0.72 -11.75 19.88
CA LYS A 250 1.96 -11.01 20.15
C LYS A 250 1.65 -9.57 20.51
N LEU A 251 2.30 -9.08 21.57
CA LEU A 251 2.25 -7.67 21.95
C LEU A 251 3.30 -6.90 21.14
N VAL A 252 2.85 -5.95 20.33
CA VAL A 252 3.71 -5.16 19.45
C VAL A 252 3.40 -3.68 19.58
N ARG A 253 4.44 -2.84 19.65
CA ARG A 253 4.30 -1.39 19.58
C ARG A 253 4.62 -0.90 18.16
N PRO A 254 3.75 -0.10 17.53
CA PRO A 254 4.08 0.54 16.26
C PRO A 254 5.24 1.53 16.46
N LYS A 255 6.24 1.46 15.58
CA LYS A 255 7.46 2.28 15.69
C LYS A 255 7.52 3.33 14.60
N ILE A 256 6.86 4.46 14.88
CA ILE A 256 6.97 5.69 14.08
C ILE A 256 8.18 6.48 14.57
N VAL A 257 9.09 6.80 13.67
CA VAL A 257 10.34 7.51 13.97
C VAL A 257 10.06 8.98 14.23
N ASP A 258 10.71 9.51 15.25
CA ASP A 258 10.75 10.93 15.57
C ASP A 258 12.07 11.49 15.03
N LEU A 259 12.01 12.08 13.83
CA LEU A 259 13.20 12.56 13.12
C LEU A 259 13.87 13.74 13.83
N ALA A 260 13.10 14.57 14.55
CA ALA A 260 13.62 15.71 15.29
C ALA A 260 14.47 15.29 16.50
N ARG A 261 14.12 14.16 17.14
CA ARG A 261 14.87 13.63 18.30
C ARG A 261 15.90 12.56 17.96
N SER A 262 15.84 12.00 16.76
CA SER A 262 16.85 11.04 16.29
C SER A 262 18.14 11.77 15.93
N HIS A 263 19.30 11.14 16.12
CA HIS A 263 20.59 11.78 15.87
C HIS A 263 21.66 10.77 15.47
N LYS A 264 22.69 11.25 14.76
CA LYS A 264 23.91 10.49 14.48
C LYS A 264 24.75 10.43 15.76
N LEU A 265 25.30 9.26 16.05
CA LEU A 265 26.20 9.00 17.15
C LEU A 265 27.63 9.35 16.76
N ALA A 266 28.43 9.76 17.74
CA ALA A 266 29.88 9.78 17.56
C ALA A 266 30.39 8.35 17.34
N HIS A 267 31.52 8.21 16.62
CA HIS A 267 32.08 6.89 16.32
C HIS A 267 32.36 6.06 17.58
N ASP A 268 32.82 6.68 18.67
CA ASP A 268 33.09 5.94 19.90
C ASP A 268 31.81 5.49 20.63
N ASP A 269 30.77 6.32 20.64
CA ASP A 269 29.46 5.96 21.19
C ASP A 269 28.79 4.84 20.39
N SER A 270 29.04 4.77 19.08
CA SER A 270 28.49 3.71 18.23
C SER A 270 29.01 2.31 18.58
N LYS A 271 30.23 2.19 19.13
CA LYS A 271 30.80 0.90 19.56
C LYS A 271 30.05 0.32 20.76
N LEU A 272 29.47 1.19 21.60
CA LEU A 272 28.68 0.81 22.78
C LEU A 272 27.18 0.75 22.48
N PHE A 273 26.75 1.11 21.27
CA PHE A 273 25.36 1.14 20.88
C PHE A 273 24.87 -0.27 20.46
N PRO A 274 23.90 -0.88 21.18
CA PRO A 274 23.40 -2.22 20.84
C PRO A 274 22.55 -2.25 19.55
N GLY A 275 22.42 -1.13 18.86
CA GLY A 275 21.58 -0.96 17.67
C GLY A 275 20.12 -0.59 17.99
N ASN A 276 19.39 -0.17 16.96
CA ASN A 276 17.95 0.06 17.05
C ASN A 276 17.22 -1.29 17.04
N LEU A 277 16.66 -1.70 18.18
CA LEU A 277 15.93 -2.96 18.33
C LEU A 277 14.42 -2.73 18.38
N GLN A 278 13.64 -3.68 17.87
CA GLN A 278 12.19 -3.78 18.05
C GLN A 278 11.86 -5.11 18.72
N GLU A 279 10.72 -5.14 19.42
CA GLU A 279 10.20 -6.33 20.11
C GLU A 279 10.19 -7.53 19.14
N GLU A 280 10.64 -8.69 19.62
CA GLU A 280 10.91 -9.90 18.82
C GLU A 280 11.81 -9.69 17.58
N THR A 281 13.12 -9.84 17.78
CA THR A 281 14.07 -10.08 16.68
C THR A 281 14.14 -11.58 16.37
N PRO A 282 14.08 -12.01 15.09
CA PRO A 282 14.21 -13.42 14.70
C PRO A 282 15.47 -14.10 15.27
N PHE A 283 15.40 -15.40 15.56
CA PHE A 283 16.49 -16.18 16.18
C PHE A 283 17.79 -16.16 15.37
N VAL A 284 17.71 -16.30 14.04
CA VAL A 284 18.88 -16.25 13.14
C VAL A 284 19.51 -14.86 13.12
N ARG A 285 18.73 -13.79 13.37
CA ARG A 285 19.31 -12.45 13.56
C ARG A 285 20.08 -12.33 14.86
N LYS A 286 19.68 -13.03 15.93
CA LYS A 286 20.45 -13.07 17.19
C LYS A 286 21.77 -13.85 17.03
N ASN A 287 21.80 -14.89 16.19
CA ASN A 287 22.99 -15.73 15.99
C ASN A 287 23.72 -15.40 14.68
N LYS A 288 24.88 -14.73 14.79
CA LYS A 288 25.73 -14.34 13.66
C LYS A 288 26.08 -15.52 12.74
N TYR A 289 26.34 -16.70 13.29
CA TYR A 289 26.74 -17.88 12.51
C TYR A 289 25.56 -18.49 11.74
N ALA A 290 24.38 -18.56 12.36
CA ALA A 290 23.17 -19.00 11.68
C ALA A 290 22.84 -18.07 10.50
N ARG A 291 22.99 -16.76 10.68
CA ARG A 291 22.80 -15.78 9.60
C ARG A 291 23.75 -16.00 8.44
N ILE A 292 25.04 -16.22 8.73
CA ILE A 292 26.05 -16.47 7.69
C ILE A 292 25.74 -17.78 6.94
N LEU A 293 25.41 -18.86 7.65
CA LEU A 293 25.05 -20.15 7.04
C LEU A 293 23.84 -20.05 6.10
N VAL A 294 22.77 -19.38 6.53
CA VAL A 294 21.57 -19.16 5.70
C VAL A 294 21.91 -18.34 4.46
N VAL A 295 22.69 -17.27 4.60
CA VAL A 295 23.11 -16.43 3.46
C VAL A 295 23.97 -17.21 2.48
N VAL A 296 24.97 -17.96 2.96
CA VAL A 296 25.86 -18.77 2.10
C VAL A 296 25.07 -19.86 1.36
N GLY A 297 24.17 -20.55 2.05
CA GLY A 297 23.31 -21.57 1.43
C GLY A 297 22.38 -20.99 0.35
N LEU A 298 21.77 -19.83 0.62
CA LEU A 298 20.96 -19.11 -0.37
C LEU A 298 21.81 -18.68 -1.57
N VAL A 299 23.01 -18.13 -1.34
CA VAL A 299 23.88 -17.65 -2.42
C VAL A 299 24.31 -18.79 -3.33
N MET A 300 24.74 -19.93 -2.79
CA MET A 300 25.24 -21.05 -3.60
C MET A 300 24.16 -21.74 -4.44
N LEU A 301 22.93 -21.83 -3.92
CA LEU A 301 21.84 -22.52 -4.63
C LEU A 301 21.05 -21.57 -5.54
N ILE A 302 20.88 -20.32 -5.13
CA ILE A 302 19.95 -19.40 -5.78
C ILE A 302 20.61 -18.53 -6.84
N VAL A 303 21.78 -17.96 -6.56
CA VAL A 303 22.45 -17.01 -7.47
C VAL A 303 22.72 -17.63 -8.86
N PRO A 304 23.31 -18.84 -8.99
CA PRO A 304 23.66 -19.36 -10.32
C PRO A 304 22.47 -19.89 -11.14
N LEU A 305 21.35 -20.27 -10.50
CA LEU A 305 20.20 -20.87 -11.20
C LEU A 305 19.04 -19.88 -11.38
N TRP A 306 18.75 -19.08 -10.36
CA TRP A 306 17.53 -18.27 -10.32
C TRP A 306 17.69 -16.86 -10.86
N ILE A 307 18.86 -16.23 -10.65
CA ILE A 307 19.10 -14.91 -11.24
C ILE A 307 19.01 -14.99 -12.77
N PRO A 308 19.64 -15.96 -13.46
CA PRO A 308 19.45 -16.13 -14.90
C PRO A 308 17.99 -16.38 -15.29
N PHE A 309 17.26 -17.21 -14.54
CA PHE A 309 15.84 -17.48 -14.80
C PHE A 309 14.97 -16.22 -14.68
N ILE A 310 15.11 -15.46 -13.60
CA ILE A 310 14.35 -14.22 -13.36
C ILE A 310 14.70 -13.17 -14.41
N LEU A 311 15.98 -12.98 -14.72
CA LEU A 311 16.40 -12.02 -15.76
C LEU A 311 15.85 -12.42 -17.12
N THR A 312 15.92 -13.70 -17.49
CA THR A 312 15.40 -14.19 -18.78
C THR A 312 13.90 -14.02 -18.88
N THR A 313 13.15 -14.46 -17.86
CA THR A 313 11.68 -14.33 -17.82
C THR A 313 11.24 -12.87 -17.78
N SER A 314 11.85 -12.04 -16.94
CA SER A 314 11.56 -10.61 -16.85
C SER A 314 11.86 -9.89 -18.17
N THR A 315 12.96 -10.23 -18.85
CA THR A 315 13.30 -9.67 -20.16
C THR A 315 12.27 -10.07 -21.20
N MET A 316 11.90 -11.36 -21.28
CA MET A 316 10.88 -11.85 -22.20
C MET A 316 9.53 -11.14 -22.01
N VAL A 317 9.08 -11.02 -20.76
CA VAL A 317 7.83 -10.31 -20.41
C VAL A 317 7.93 -8.82 -20.72
N SER A 318 9.10 -8.21 -20.48
CA SER A 318 9.33 -6.80 -20.82
C SER A 318 9.19 -6.57 -22.31
N VAL A 319 9.82 -7.41 -23.15
CA VAL A 319 9.68 -7.35 -24.62
C VAL A 319 8.22 -7.54 -25.04
N TYR A 320 7.53 -8.54 -24.49
CA TYR A 320 6.11 -8.75 -24.77
C TYR A 320 5.25 -7.54 -24.41
N SER A 321 5.47 -6.96 -23.23
CA SER A 321 4.74 -5.77 -22.77
C SER A 321 5.00 -4.57 -23.68
N PHE A 322 6.25 -4.33 -24.10
CA PHE A 322 6.58 -3.27 -25.06
C PHE A 322 5.84 -3.42 -26.40
N VAL A 323 5.77 -4.64 -26.94
CA VAL A 323 5.03 -4.91 -28.18
C VAL A 323 3.52 -4.74 -27.96
N LYS A 324 2.99 -5.33 -26.90
CA LYS A 324 1.56 -5.28 -26.56
C LYS A 324 1.05 -3.86 -26.36
N VAL A 325 1.77 -3.02 -25.61
CA VAL A 325 1.37 -1.64 -25.32
C VAL A 325 1.30 -0.79 -26.60
N ARG A 326 2.09 -1.11 -27.64
CA ARG A 326 2.02 -0.42 -28.94
C ARG A 326 0.81 -0.80 -29.79
N ILE A 327 0.26 -2.01 -29.59
CA ILE A 327 -0.81 -2.55 -30.43
C ILE A 327 -2.18 -2.46 -29.73
N HIS A 328 -2.21 -2.53 -28.40
CA HIS A 328 -3.45 -2.58 -27.64
C HIS A 328 -4.14 -1.21 -27.61
N ARG A 329 -5.44 -1.19 -27.92
CA ARG A 329 -6.25 0.03 -27.82
C ARG A 329 -6.43 0.41 -26.35
N LEU A 330 -6.21 1.69 -26.04
CA LEU A 330 -6.43 2.23 -24.70
C LEU A 330 -7.94 2.25 -24.40
N PRO A 331 -8.38 1.89 -23.17
CA PRO A 331 -9.77 2.02 -22.78
C PRO A 331 -10.27 3.47 -22.94
N ASN A 332 -11.46 3.64 -23.53
CA ASN A 332 -12.09 4.95 -23.68
C ASN A 332 -12.79 5.36 -22.38
N VAL A 333 -11.99 5.85 -21.43
CA VAL A 333 -12.47 6.29 -20.12
C VAL A 333 -13.37 7.52 -20.20
N LYS A 334 -13.24 8.37 -21.23
CA LYS A 334 -14.05 9.58 -21.39
C LYS A 334 -15.51 9.27 -21.72
N GLU A 335 -15.72 8.37 -22.68
CA GLU A 335 -17.07 7.89 -23.02
C GLU A 335 -17.69 7.13 -21.86
N HIS A 336 -16.92 6.28 -21.19
CA HIS A 336 -17.40 5.55 -20.01
C HIS A 336 -17.83 6.51 -18.89
N TRP A 337 -17.02 7.53 -18.56
CA TRP A 337 -17.40 8.53 -17.56
C TRP A 337 -18.70 9.27 -17.90
N SER A 338 -18.90 9.61 -19.18
CA SER A 338 -20.15 10.23 -19.64
C SER A 338 -21.38 9.35 -19.37
N ARG A 339 -21.25 8.02 -19.53
CA ARG A 339 -22.31 7.06 -19.24
C ARG A 339 -22.55 6.92 -17.73
N VAL A 340 -21.48 6.84 -16.93
CA VAL A 340 -21.56 6.83 -15.46
C VAL A 340 -22.26 8.09 -14.93
N ILE A 341 -21.93 9.28 -15.45
CA ILE A 341 -22.59 10.54 -15.08
C ILE A 341 -24.10 10.45 -15.31
N ASN A 342 -24.49 10.00 -16.51
CA ASN A 342 -25.88 9.91 -16.90
C ASN A 342 -26.66 8.93 -16.01
N TYR A 343 -26.08 7.77 -15.72
CA TYR A 343 -26.73 6.75 -14.91
C TYR A 343 -26.73 7.10 -13.42
N VAL A 344 -25.56 7.32 -12.82
CA VAL A 344 -25.39 7.42 -11.36
C VAL A 344 -25.79 8.78 -10.80
N TYR A 345 -25.56 9.86 -11.56
CA TYR A 345 -25.71 11.23 -11.04
C TYR A 345 -26.81 12.05 -11.74
N LYS A 346 -27.48 11.47 -12.75
CA LYS A 346 -28.62 12.08 -13.46
C LYS A 346 -29.82 11.13 -13.62
N ASP A 347 -29.79 10.00 -12.92
CA ASP A 347 -30.89 9.01 -12.84
C ASP A 347 -31.45 8.54 -14.21
N LYS A 348 -30.61 8.48 -15.24
CA LYS A 348 -30.97 7.85 -16.52
C LYS A 348 -30.79 6.33 -16.43
N PRO A 349 -31.43 5.53 -17.30
CA PRO A 349 -31.22 4.08 -17.33
C PRO A 349 -29.75 3.69 -17.58
N MET A 350 -29.30 2.62 -16.93
CA MET A 350 -27.96 2.04 -17.14
C MET A 350 -27.84 1.45 -18.55
N ASP A 351 -26.67 1.58 -19.16
CA ASP A 351 -26.36 0.87 -20.41
C ASP A 351 -26.29 -0.65 -20.12
N PRO A 352 -27.05 -1.51 -20.84
CA PRO A 352 -27.03 -2.96 -20.62
C PRO A 352 -25.64 -3.59 -20.77
N GLN A 353 -24.78 -3.05 -21.63
CA GLN A 353 -23.41 -3.55 -21.82
C GLN A 353 -22.53 -3.22 -20.62
N ASP A 354 -22.69 -2.05 -20.03
CA ASP A 354 -21.98 -1.68 -18.81
C ASP A 354 -22.50 -2.48 -17.61
N ALA A 355 -23.80 -2.81 -17.57
CA ALA A 355 -24.38 -3.67 -16.53
C ALA A 355 -23.77 -5.08 -16.56
N GLU A 356 -23.67 -5.68 -17.75
CA GLU A 356 -23.01 -6.98 -17.93
C GLU A 356 -21.50 -6.89 -17.61
N ALA A 357 -20.82 -5.86 -18.13
CA ALA A 357 -19.39 -5.69 -17.92
C ALA A 357 -19.03 -5.46 -16.44
N SER A 358 -19.81 -4.66 -15.72
CA SER A 358 -19.60 -4.39 -14.30
C SER A 358 -19.77 -5.65 -13.46
N GLN A 359 -20.81 -6.46 -13.73
CA GLN A 359 -21.02 -7.74 -13.07
C GLN A 359 -19.86 -8.71 -13.35
N LYS A 360 -19.50 -8.89 -14.63
CA LYS A 360 -18.41 -9.78 -15.04
C LYS A 360 -17.08 -9.38 -14.40
N GLN A 361 -16.80 -8.08 -14.31
CA GLN A 361 -15.59 -7.58 -13.69
C GLN A 361 -15.57 -7.87 -12.18
N ARG A 362 -16.70 -7.70 -11.48
CA ARG A 362 -16.81 -7.99 -10.05
C ARG A 362 -16.66 -9.49 -9.75
N GLU A 363 -17.29 -10.34 -10.56
CA GLU A 363 -17.13 -11.80 -10.48
C GLU A 363 -15.68 -12.23 -10.72
N LYS A 364 -15.05 -11.70 -11.78
CA LYS A 364 -13.65 -11.94 -12.07
C LYS A 364 -12.75 -11.51 -10.90
N ARG A 365 -12.99 -10.34 -10.30
CA ARG A 365 -12.27 -9.89 -9.09
C ARG A 365 -12.45 -10.87 -7.93
N LYS A 366 -13.67 -11.36 -7.70
CA LYS A 366 -13.97 -12.34 -6.63
C LYS A 366 -13.22 -13.65 -6.85
N GLN A 367 -13.27 -14.21 -8.06
CA GLN A 367 -12.54 -15.42 -8.42
C GLN A 367 -11.02 -15.26 -8.22
N LEU A 368 -10.49 -14.13 -8.69
CA LEU A 368 -9.08 -13.76 -8.60
C LEU A 368 -8.60 -13.46 -7.17
N ALA A 369 -9.51 -13.10 -6.26
CA ALA A 369 -9.19 -12.94 -4.84
C ALA A 369 -9.12 -14.30 -4.11
N GLN A 370 -9.88 -15.30 -4.59
CA GLN A 370 -9.95 -16.65 -4.02
C GLN A 370 -8.81 -17.57 -4.51
N HIS A 371 -8.31 -17.38 -5.72
CA HIS A 371 -7.23 -18.20 -6.29
C HIS A 371 -5.94 -17.38 -6.39
N GLU A 372 -4.89 -17.79 -5.66
CA GLU A 372 -3.56 -17.15 -5.73
C GLU A 372 -2.86 -17.45 -7.06
N SER A 373 -3.04 -18.66 -7.61
CA SER A 373 -2.47 -19.09 -8.90
C SER A 373 -3.53 -19.31 -9.97
N PHE A 374 -3.37 -18.72 -11.15
CA PHE A 374 -4.08 -19.15 -12.36
C PHE A 374 -3.27 -20.20 -13.13
N LYS A 375 -3.95 -21.16 -13.75
CA LYS A 375 -3.35 -22.23 -14.57
C LYS A 375 -2.75 -21.61 -15.83
N GLY A 376 -1.42 -21.42 -15.85
CA GLY A 376 -0.68 -20.83 -16.97
C GLY A 376 -0.03 -19.46 -16.68
N ASP A 377 -0.18 -18.92 -15.48
CA ASP A 377 0.48 -17.66 -15.09
C ASP A 377 1.86 -17.95 -14.49
N THR A 378 2.91 -17.89 -15.31
CA THR A 378 4.30 -18.10 -14.86
C THR A 378 4.75 -17.05 -13.83
N SER A 379 4.05 -15.92 -13.73
CA SER A 379 4.33 -14.90 -12.72
C SER A 379 4.13 -15.40 -11.31
N HIS A 380 3.17 -16.28 -11.06
CA HIS A 380 2.93 -16.81 -9.72
C HIS A 380 4.09 -17.72 -9.30
N ILE A 381 4.69 -18.44 -10.26
CA ILE A 381 5.94 -19.19 -10.01
C ILE A 381 7.06 -18.22 -9.69
N THR A 382 7.21 -17.13 -10.45
CA THR A 382 8.24 -16.13 -10.21
C THR A 382 8.03 -15.36 -8.90
N GLU A 383 6.80 -14.98 -8.54
CA GLU A 383 6.45 -14.36 -7.26
C GLU A 383 6.71 -15.34 -6.13
N ASN A 384 6.15 -16.55 -6.15
CA ASN A 384 6.37 -17.54 -5.09
C ASN A 384 7.82 -17.99 -4.96
N ALA A 385 8.59 -18.01 -6.04
CA ALA A 385 10.01 -18.29 -5.98
C ALA A 385 10.79 -17.12 -5.37
N MET A 386 10.47 -15.88 -5.74
CA MET A 386 11.09 -14.70 -5.14
C MET A 386 10.67 -14.53 -3.67
N GLU A 387 9.40 -14.76 -3.34
CA GLU A 387 8.88 -14.78 -1.97
C GLU A 387 9.49 -15.93 -1.18
N GLY A 388 9.53 -17.13 -1.75
CA GLY A 388 10.17 -18.31 -1.17
C GLY A 388 11.65 -18.08 -0.91
N MET A 389 12.35 -17.33 -1.75
CA MET A 389 13.74 -16.89 -1.54
C MET A 389 13.85 -15.82 -0.45
N LEU A 390 13.03 -14.76 -0.53
CA LEU A 390 13.04 -13.66 0.44
C LEU A 390 12.64 -14.11 1.84
N TYR A 391 11.85 -15.19 1.96
CA TYR A 391 11.26 -15.67 3.21
C TYR A 391 11.54 -17.16 3.50
N ALA A 392 12.52 -17.78 2.83
CA ALA A 392 12.88 -19.20 3.05
C ALA A 392 13.03 -19.49 4.55
N GLU A 393 13.74 -18.60 5.25
CA GLU A 393 13.99 -18.70 6.68
C GLU A 393 12.71 -18.68 7.54
N GLU A 394 11.78 -17.74 7.29
CA GLU A 394 10.52 -17.64 8.03
C GLU A 394 9.68 -18.92 7.89
N HIS A 395 9.67 -19.52 6.70
CA HIS A 395 8.98 -20.78 6.43
C HIS A 395 9.62 -21.97 7.14
N PHE A 396 10.96 -22.08 7.13
CA PHE A 396 11.67 -23.17 7.81
C PHE A 396 11.50 -23.09 9.34
N LEU A 397 11.52 -21.90 9.93
CA LEU A 397 11.39 -21.71 11.37
C LEU A 397 9.95 -21.79 11.89
N HIS A 398 8.95 -21.37 11.10
CA HIS A 398 7.55 -21.56 11.53
C HIS A 398 7.13 -23.03 11.51
N ARG A 399 7.73 -23.84 10.62
CA ARG A 399 7.52 -25.29 10.58
C ARG A 399 8.20 -26.02 11.76
N SER A 400 9.33 -25.51 12.24
CA SER A 400 9.99 -26.06 13.45
C SER A 400 9.30 -25.65 14.75
N LYS A 401 8.54 -24.54 14.75
CA LYS A 401 7.71 -24.14 15.91
C LYS A 401 6.36 -24.87 16.00
N SER A 402 5.88 -25.51 14.93
CA SER A 402 4.73 -26.42 15.04
C SER A 402 5.11 -27.84 15.50
N SER A 403 6.40 -28.08 15.78
CA SER A 403 6.95 -29.36 16.24
C SER A 403 7.59 -29.26 17.63
N GLY A 404 7.45 -28.13 18.33
CA GLY A 404 7.84 -27.98 19.74
C GLY A 404 6.62 -27.62 20.58
N SER A 405 6.05 -28.62 21.26
CA SER A 405 5.10 -28.40 22.34
C SER A 405 5.75 -27.52 23.42
N VAL A 406 5.10 -26.41 23.73
CA VAL A 406 5.36 -25.67 24.97
C VAL A 406 4.67 -26.46 26.07
N ILE A 407 5.45 -27.09 26.95
CA ILE A 407 4.97 -27.68 28.20
C ILE A 407 4.83 -26.52 29.21
N PRO A 408 3.64 -26.25 29.75
CA PRO A 408 3.52 -25.50 30.99
C PRO A 408 3.83 -26.45 32.16
N GLU A 409 4.63 -26.00 33.13
CA GLU A 409 4.79 -26.68 34.41
C GLU A 409 3.43 -26.79 35.13
N GLY A 410 3.10 -27.99 35.62
CA GLY A 410 1.94 -28.25 36.47
C GLY A 410 1.56 -29.74 36.54
N ASP A 411 1.65 -30.30 37.75
CA ASP A 411 1.41 -31.68 38.22
C ASP A 411 0.35 -32.56 37.53
N GLY A 412 0.63 -33.88 37.54
CA GLY A 412 -0.38 -34.89 37.90
C GLY A 412 -0.94 -35.79 36.79
N SER A 413 -0.31 -36.97 36.64
CA SER A 413 -0.89 -38.32 36.40
C SER A 413 -1.90 -38.61 35.26
N ASN A 414 -1.57 -39.70 34.56
CA ASN A 414 -2.39 -40.72 33.86
C ASN A 414 -2.49 -40.66 32.32
N GLU A 415 -1.77 -41.62 31.71
CA GLU A 415 -2.24 -42.66 30.77
C GLU A 415 -3.50 -42.36 29.93
N ASP A 416 -3.36 -42.31 28.60
CA ASP A 416 -3.63 -43.48 27.74
C ASP A 416 -3.42 -43.19 26.24
N SER A 417 -3.18 -44.27 25.50
CA SER A 417 -2.77 -44.34 24.10
C SER A 417 -3.95 -44.38 23.10
N GLU A 418 -3.58 -44.49 21.81
CA GLU A 418 -4.40 -44.76 20.59
C GLU A 418 -4.80 -43.48 19.83
N GLY A 419 -4.48 -43.27 18.55
CA GLY A 419 -4.35 -44.21 17.45
C GLY A 419 -5.53 -43.98 16.50
N GLU A 420 -5.27 -43.49 15.27
CA GLU A 420 -6.02 -43.77 14.02
C GLU A 420 -6.16 -42.58 13.04
N SER A 421 -5.38 -42.69 11.94
CA SER A 421 -5.87 -42.93 10.57
C SER A 421 -6.96 -42.04 9.97
N TYR A 422 -6.52 -41.22 9.00
CA TYR A 422 -7.33 -40.49 8.03
C TYR A 422 -8.10 -41.42 7.06
N SER A 423 -9.38 -41.11 6.81
CA SER A 423 -10.05 -41.50 5.57
C SER A 423 -10.77 -40.32 4.91
N ASN A 424 -10.50 -40.13 3.62
CA ASN A 424 -11.18 -39.21 2.72
C ASN A 424 -12.49 -39.86 2.24
N LYS A 425 -13.60 -39.11 2.24
CA LYS A 425 -14.72 -39.36 1.32
C LYS A 425 -15.25 -38.07 0.71
N THR A 426 -15.32 -38.13 -0.61
CA THR A 426 -15.99 -37.25 -1.57
C THR A 426 -17.51 -37.38 -1.47
N GLY A 427 -18.22 -36.27 -1.75
CA GLY A 427 -19.68 -36.27 -1.91
C GLY A 427 -20.17 -34.92 -2.45
N THR A 428 -20.56 -34.91 -3.73
CA THR A 428 -21.25 -33.82 -4.43
C THR A 428 -22.74 -33.84 -4.13
N LYS A 429 -23.37 -32.65 -3.98
CA LYS A 429 -24.72 -32.34 -4.49
C LYS A 429 -25.03 -30.84 -4.36
N ASP A 430 -25.46 -30.26 -5.49
CA ASP A 430 -26.02 -28.92 -5.64
C ASP A 430 -27.38 -28.76 -4.93
N THR A 431 -27.60 -27.61 -4.29
CA THR A 431 -28.89 -26.87 -4.41
C THR A 431 -28.72 -25.40 -3.99
N GLN A 432 -29.23 -24.53 -4.86
CA GLN A 432 -29.26 -23.07 -4.79
C GLN A 432 -30.11 -22.57 -3.61
N LYS A 433 -29.55 -21.64 -2.81
CA LYS A 433 -30.31 -20.66 -2.04
C LYS A 433 -29.50 -19.38 -1.85
N ASP A 434 -29.86 -18.36 -2.63
CA ASP A 434 -29.39 -16.99 -2.50
C ASP A 434 -29.90 -16.38 -1.19
N SER A 435 -28.97 -16.17 -0.25
CA SER A 435 -29.04 -15.25 0.90
C SER A 435 -27.96 -15.64 1.91
N ASN A 436 -26.68 -15.45 1.57
CA ASN A 436 -25.61 -15.55 2.57
C ASN A 436 -24.31 -14.86 2.12
N PHE A 437 -24.32 -13.53 2.10
CA PHE A 437 -23.08 -12.74 2.12
C PHE A 437 -22.61 -12.41 3.56
N GLN A 438 -23.34 -12.90 4.57
CA GLN A 438 -23.03 -12.72 6.00
C GLN A 438 -22.39 -13.97 6.66
N GLN A 439 -22.27 -15.11 5.96
CA GLN A 439 -22.02 -16.40 6.61
C GLN A 439 -20.79 -17.16 6.07
N ILE A 440 -19.65 -16.46 5.96
CA ILE A 440 -18.30 -17.10 5.90
C ILE A 440 -17.36 -16.48 6.98
N TYR A 441 -17.88 -15.72 7.95
CA TYR A 441 -17.01 -15.03 8.93
C TYR A 441 -17.44 -15.15 10.40
N LEU A 442 -18.26 -16.16 10.72
CA LEU A 442 -18.51 -16.55 12.10
C LEU A 442 -18.27 -18.04 12.24
N ASP A 443 -17.02 -18.43 12.47
CA ASP A 443 -16.74 -19.73 13.07
C ASP A 443 -16.99 -19.57 14.57
N SER A 444 -18.24 -19.86 14.96
CA SER A 444 -18.71 -19.86 16.33
C SER A 444 -18.17 -21.11 17.03
N ARG A 445 -16.91 -21.05 17.47
CA ARG A 445 -16.30 -21.88 18.53
C ARG A 445 -14.97 -21.22 18.93
N SER A 446 -15.03 -20.34 19.93
CA SER A 446 -13.88 -19.78 20.67
C SER A 446 -12.73 -19.19 19.82
N SER A 447 -12.96 -18.15 19.00
CA SER A 447 -11.88 -17.45 18.31
C SER A 447 -11.48 -16.14 19.01
N THR A 448 -10.32 -16.12 19.66
CA THR A 448 -9.62 -14.88 20.02
C THR A 448 -9.48 -13.99 18.78
N LYS A 449 -9.86 -12.71 18.87
CA LYS A 449 -9.69 -11.76 17.76
C LYS A 449 -8.22 -11.74 17.32
N LEU A 450 -7.97 -11.98 16.03
CA LEU A 450 -6.61 -12.02 15.47
C LEU A 450 -5.87 -10.68 15.61
N VAL A 451 -6.62 -9.57 15.68
CA VAL A 451 -6.10 -8.21 15.85
C VAL A 451 -6.97 -7.49 16.87
N GLU A 452 -6.33 -6.99 17.93
CA GLU A 452 -6.94 -6.20 18.98
C GLU A 452 -6.18 -4.86 19.05
N ILE A 453 -6.75 -3.82 18.42
CA ILE A 453 -6.21 -2.46 18.44
C ILE A 453 -7.12 -1.55 19.25
N ASP A 454 -6.54 -0.84 20.20
CA ASP A 454 -7.19 0.30 20.83
C ASP A 454 -7.11 1.51 19.89
N PHE A 455 -8.07 1.60 18.97
CA PHE A 455 -8.16 2.73 18.07
C PHE A 455 -8.41 4.04 18.82
N LYS A 456 -9.09 4.03 19.97
CA LYS A 456 -9.34 5.28 20.72
C LYS A 456 -8.02 5.84 21.27
N ALA A 457 -7.20 5.01 21.87
CA ALA A 457 -5.89 5.42 22.35
C ALA A 457 -4.96 5.87 21.19
N ASN A 458 -4.98 5.17 20.05
CA ASN A 458 -4.24 5.61 18.87
C ASN A 458 -4.77 6.95 18.34
N ASP A 459 -6.08 7.14 18.27
CA ASP A 459 -6.74 8.37 17.80
C ASP A 459 -6.29 9.56 18.67
N GLU A 460 -6.31 9.43 20.00
CA GLU A 460 -5.87 10.47 20.96
C GLU A 460 -4.38 10.85 20.76
N VAL A 461 -3.51 9.85 20.64
CA VAL A 461 -2.08 10.09 20.40
C VAL A 461 -1.88 10.79 19.05
N MET A 462 -2.51 10.28 17.99
CA MET A 462 -2.31 10.80 16.65
C MET A 462 -2.94 12.17 16.44
N GLN A 463 -3.99 12.53 17.18
CA GLN A 463 -4.52 13.89 17.17
C GLN A 463 -3.46 14.91 17.62
N THR A 464 -2.64 14.56 18.61
CA THR A 464 -1.57 15.45 19.11
C THR A 464 -0.25 15.34 18.34
N LYS A 465 0.04 14.18 17.74
CA LYS A 465 1.34 13.91 17.10
C LYS A 465 1.37 14.10 15.59
N SER A 466 0.22 14.05 14.89
CA SER A 466 0.18 14.23 13.44
C SER A 466 0.80 15.56 12.97
N PRO A 467 0.59 16.72 13.64
CA PRO A 467 1.24 17.97 13.23
C PRO A 467 2.78 17.91 13.26
N LEU A 468 3.37 17.14 14.18
CA LEU A 468 4.82 16.95 14.25
C LEU A 468 5.37 16.17 13.06
N LEU A 469 4.53 15.37 12.40
CA LEU A 469 4.89 14.61 11.19
C LEU A 469 4.75 15.47 9.91
N GLN A 470 4.34 16.74 10.05
CA GLN A 470 4.25 17.73 8.97
C GLN A 470 5.35 18.79 9.08
N ASP A 471 6.00 18.94 10.25
CA ASP A 471 7.11 19.87 10.46
C ASP A 471 8.47 19.20 10.17
N TYR A 472 9.09 19.60 9.06
CA TYR A 472 10.42 19.11 8.64
C TYR A 472 11.55 20.11 8.92
N SER A 473 11.24 21.28 9.48
CA SER A 473 12.22 22.37 9.66
C SER A 473 13.30 22.05 10.69
N LYS A 474 13.04 21.09 11.60
CA LYS A 474 13.89 20.75 12.75
C LYS A 474 14.42 19.31 12.70
N ILE A 475 14.82 18.83 11.52
CA ILE A 475 15.41 17.48 11.37
C ILE A 475 16.93 17.57 11.40
N THR A 476 17.54 17.17 12.51
CA THR A 476 18.99 17.18 12.73
C THR A 476 19.75 16.20 11.82
N LEU A 477 19.08 15.12 11.42
CA LEU A 477 19.62 14.11 10.51
C LEU A 477 19.76 14.62 9.06
N PHE A 478 19.07 15.69 8.69
CA PHE A 478 19.11 16.27 7.34
C PHE A 478 20.22 17.32 7.28
N ASN A 479 21.43 16.83 7.02
CA ASN A 479 22.64 17.64 6.96
C ASN A 479 23.45 17.33 5.69
N LYS A 480 24.51 18.10 5.46
CA LYS A 480 25.36 18.00 4.26
C LYS A 480 25.97 16.61 4.04
N GLU A 481 26.24 15.84 5.10
CA GLU A 481 26.78 14.48 4.97
C GLU A 481 25.74 13.50 4.40
N SER A 482 24.46 13.72 4.74
CA SER A 482 23.35 12.89 4.29
C SER A 482 22.74 13.35 2.96
N GLU A 483 23.18 14.48 2.40
CA GLU A 483 22.61 15.06 1.18
C GLU A 483 23.02 14.28 -0.07
N LEU A 484 22.03 13.90 -0.88
CA LEU A 484 22.22 13.19 -2.13
C LEU A 484 22.49 14.14 -3.29
N LYS A 485 23.36 13.72 -4.22
CA LYS A 485 23.59 14.41 -5.49
C LYS A 485 22.50 14.05 -6.50
N LEU A 486 21.32 14.64 -6.31
CA LEU A 486 20.18 14.43 -7.22
C LEU A 486 20.36 15.18 -8.54
N ASP A 487 19.94 14.55 -9.64
CA ASP A 487 19.79 15.22 -10.94
C ASP A 487 18.67 16.28 -10.90
N GLU A 488 18.63 17.15 -11.92
CA GLU A 488 17.65 18.25 -12.02
C GLU A 488 16.21 17.75 -12.05
N ALA A 489 15.94 16.62 -12.72
CA ALA A 489 14.60 16.07 -12.86
C ALA A 489 14.05 15.57 -11.52
N LYS A 490 14.88 14.86 -10.74
CA LYS A 490 14.53 14.37 -9.40
C LYS A 490 14.39 15.52 -8.41
N ARG A 491 15.27 16.52 -8.48
CA ARG A 491 15.16 17.73 -7.67
C ARG A 491 13.85 18.47 -7.96
N PHE A 492 13.51 18.67 -9.23
CA PHE A 492 12.23 19.26 -9.64
C PHE A 492 11.02 18.48 -9.10
N ILE A 493 10.99 17.15 -9.26
CA ILE A 493 9.89 16.32 -8.75
C ILE A 493 9.74 16.48 -7.24
N MET A 494 10.86 16.46 -6.52
CA MET A 494 10.88 16.53 -5.08
C MET A 494 10.43 17.90 -4.56
N ASP A 495 10.98 18.98 -5.13
CA ASP A 495 10.66 20.36 -4.74
C ASP A 495 9.17 20.63 -5.00
N SER A 496 8.67 20.26 -6.18
CA SER A 496 7.26 20.40 -6.51
C SER A 496 6.35 19.63 -5.55
N LEU A 497 6.61 18.33 -5.32
CA LEU A 497 5.75 17.53 -4.45
C LEU A 497 5.76 18.02 -2.99
N ASN A 498 6.87 18.60 -2.53
CA ASN A 498 6.98 19.15 -1.18
C ASN A 498 6.17 20.44 -0.95
N GLU A 499 5.61 21.05 -2.00
CA GLU A 499 4.66 22.17 -1.84
C GLU A 499 3.28 21.72 -1.37
N LEU A 500 2.96 20.42 -1.49
CA LEU A 500 1.74 19.84 -0.91
C LEU A 500 1.92 19.61 0.60
N ASN A 501 0.85 19.75 1.37
CA ASN A 501 0.88 19.56 2.82
C ASN A 501 0.84 18.07 3.21
N TRP A 502 2.00 17.41 3.15
CA TRP A 502 2.13 16.00 3.51
C TRP A 502 2.18 15.77 5.02
N ILE A 503 1.54 14.69 5.47
CA ILE A 503 1.89 13.97 6.68
C ILE A 503 2.88 12.88 6.29
N LYS A 504 4.16 13.04 6.65
CA LYS A 504 5.21 12.08 6.32
C LYS A 504 5.55 11.23 7.54
N ILE A 505 5.29 9.93 7.43
CA ILE A 505 5.41 8.97 8.52
C ILE A 505 6.65 8.09 8.26
N PRO A 506 7.79 8.37 8.92
CA PRO A 506 8.96 7.50 8.84
C PRO A 506 8.73 6.28 9.75
N VAL A 507 8.78 5.08 9.17
CA VAL A 507 8.44 3.83 9.85
C VAL A 507 9.70 3.00 10.05
N PHE A 508 9.90 2.54 11.28
CA PHE A 508 10.89 1.52 11.58
C PHE A 508 10.20 0.15 11.71
N LEU A 509 10.51 -0.75 10.78
CA LEU A 509 10.10 -2.14 10.85
C LEU A 509 11.33 -3.02 10.92
N ASP A 510 11.54 -3.65 12.07
CA ASP A 510 12.63 -4.62 12.23
C ASP A 510 12.21 -6.00 11.70
N VAL A 511 12.04 -6.08 10.39
CA VAL A 511 11.76 -7.29 9.61
C VAL A 511 12.76 -7.40 8.45
N TRP A 512 12.89 -8.59 7.87
CA TRP A 512 13.83 -8.85 6.78
C TRP A 512 13.52 -8.05 5.51
N ASN A 513 12.24 -7.96 5.16
CA ASN A 513 11.74 -7.16 4.05
C ASN A 513 10.68 -6.17 4.53
N ALA A 514 11.11 -4.94 4.84
CA ALA A 514 10.22 -3.89 5.33
C ALA A 514 9.26 -3.39 4.23
N HIS A 515 9.62 -3.56 2.96
CA HIS A 515 8.77 -3.19 1.82
C HIS A 515 7.41 -3.91 1.90
N ASP A 516 7.45 -5.24 2.06
CA ASP A 516 6.22 -6.03 2.22
C ASP A 516 5.63 -5.89 3.64
N GLY A 517 6.51 -5.68 4.62
CA GLY A 517 6.15 -5.50 6.02
C GLY A 517 5.22 -4.33 6.23
N ILE A 518 5.44 -3.19 5.56
CA ILE A 518 4.71 -1.93 5.80
C ILE A 518 3.23 -2.00 5.45
N VAL A 519 2.85 -2.88 4.51
CA VAL A 519 1.44 -3.17 4.17
C VAL A 519 0.95 -4.48 4.78
N SER A 520 1.79 -5.13 5.60
CA SER A 520 1.52 -6.44 6.19
C SER A 520 1.02 -7.42 5.12
N ARG A 521 1.77 -7.50 4.00
CA ARG A 521 1.36 -8.20 2.76
C ARG A 521 0.91 -9.65 3.00
N ARG A 522 1.66 -10.35 3.86
CA ARG A 522 1.45 -11.77 4.22
C ARG A 522 0.49 -11.97 5.40
N GLY A 523 -0.26 -10.92 5.73
CA GLY A 523 -1.21 -10.87 6.83
C GLY A 523 -0.58 -10.53 8.20
N PRO A 524 -1.43 -10.15 9.16
CA PRO A 524 -0.99 -9.68 10.48
C PRO A 524 -0.26 -10.72 11.33
N LYS A 525 -0.51 -12.01 11.11
CA LYS A 525 0.16 -13.10 11.83
C LYS A 525 1.66 -13.14 11.51
N THR A 526 1.98 -12.93 10.23
CA THR A 526 3.37 -12.92 9.73
C THR A 526 4.03 -11.59 10.04
N ASN A 527 3.31 -10.47 9.84
CA ASN A 527 3.84 -9.11 9.99
C ASN A 527 3.06 -8.29 11.03
N PRO A 528 3.10 -8.65 12.33
CA PRO A 528 2.34 -7.95 13.37
C PRO A 528 2.82 -6.50 13.54
N LYS A 529 4.13 -6.24 13.39
CA LYS A 529 4.72 -4.88 13.45
C LYS A 529 4.14 -3.95 12.38
N GLY A 530 4.04 -4.46 11.15
CA GLY A 530 3.45 -3.73 10.02
C GLY A 530 1.95 -3.50 10.19
N ALA A 531 1.23 -4.52 10.65
CA ALA A 531 -0.19 -4.41 10.96
C ALA A 531 -0.48 -3.34 12.03
N ALA A 532 0.34 -3.27 13.09
CA ALA A 532 0.25 -2.20 14.09
C ALA A 532 0.49 -0.81 13.48
N THR A 533 1.47 -0.66 12.57
CA THR A 533 1.71 0.59 11.84
C THR A 533 0.49 1.01 11.00
N ILE A 534 -0.17 0.08 10.32
CA ILE A 534 -1.42 0.36 9.57
C ILE A 534 -2.52 0.86 10.52
N GLY A 535 -2.57 0.34 11.76
CA GLY A 535 -3.48 0.80 12.80
C GLY A 535 -3.29 2.27 13.14
N VAL A 536 -2.03 2.72 13.28
CA VAL A 536 -1.69 4.12 13.53
C VAL A 536 -2.10 5.00 12.34
N TRP A 537 -1.81 4.57 11.12
CA TRP A 537 -2.23 5.30 9.91
C TRP A 537 -3.74 5.44 9.82
N VAL A 538 -4.50 4.39 10.09
CA VAL A 538 -5.97 4.44 10.10
C VAL A 538 -6.50 5.40 11.16
N SER A 539 -5.85 5.52 12.31
CA SER A 539 -6.24 6.51 13.33
C SER A 539 -6.10 7.96 12.86
N ILE A 540 -5.16 8.25 11.95
CA ILE A 540 -5.09 9.57 11.29
C ILE A 540 -6.36 9.80 10.47
N LEU A 541 -6.76 8.82 9.64
CA LEU A 541 -7.98 8.93 8.83
C LEU A 541 -9.23 9.10 9.70
N ARG A 542 -9.33 8.33 10.79
CA ARG A 542 -10.43 8.41 11.76
C ARG A 542 -10.55 9.79 12.39
N ASN A 543 -9.43 10.42 12.75
CA ASN A 543 -9.45 11.78 13.30
C ASN A 543 -10.00 12.79 12.29
N TYR A 544 -9.53 12.73 11.04
CA TYR A 544 -10.04 13.60 9.98
C TYR A 544 -11.54 13.42 9.72
N LEU A 545 -12.04 12.18 9.65
CA LEU A 545 -13.46 11.91 9.43
C LEU A 545 -14.34 12.40 10.60
N LYS A 546 -13.87 12.24 11.85
CA LYS A 546 -14.58 12.75 13.04
C LYS A 546 -14.64 14.27 13.08
N GLU A 547 -13.57 14.95 12.66
CA GLU A 547 -13.53 16.41 12.57
C GLU A 547 -14.52 16.92 11.52
N GLU A 548 -14.56 16.30 10.34
CA GLU A 548 -15.55 16.62 9.30
C GLU A 548 -17.00 16.46 9.79
N GLY A 549 -17.29 15.41 10.56
CA GLY A 549 -18.62 15.19 11.13
C GLY A 549 -19.06 16.30 12.10
N LYS A 550 -18.13 16.84 12.90
CA LYS A 550 -18.41 17.95 13.83
C LYS A 550 -18.71 19.26 13.10
N ASP A 551 -17.99 19.54 12.02
CA ASP A 551 -18.19 20.76 11.23
C ASP A 551 -19.58 20.75 10.56
N ARG A 552 -20.01 19.60 10.03
CA ARG A 552 -21.37 19.44 9.47
C ARG A 552 -22.47 19.57 10.53
N GLY A 553 -22.26 19.02 11.72
CA GLY A 553 -23.20 19.14 12.84
C GLY A 553 -23.39 20.58 13.29
N SER A 554 -22.33 21.39 13.27
CA SER A 554 -22.37 22.80 13.65
C SER A 554 -23.05 23.69 12.60
N GLN A 555 -22.97 23.33 11.32
CA GLN A 555 -23.64 24.04 10.22
C GLN A 555 -25.14 23.73 10.12
N LYS A 556 -25.63 22.61 10.66
CA LYS A 556 -27.08 22.28 10.68
C LYS A 556 -27.85 22.93 11.84
N ILE A 557 -27.16 23.55 12.80
CA ILE A 557 -27.77 24.15 14.01
C ILE A 557 -27.89 25.69 13.89
N ASN A 558 -27.29 26.29 12.87
CA ASN A 558 -27.49 27.69 12.47
C ASN A 558 -28.37 27.76 11.23
#